data_AF-A0A1W9LSX4-F1
#
_entry.id   AF-A0A1W9LSX4-F1
#
_cell.length_a   1.000
_cell.length_b   1.000
_cell.length_c   1.000
_cell.angle_alpha   90.00
_cell.angle_beta   90.00
_cell.angle_gamma   90.00
#
_symmetry.space_group_name_H-M   'P 1'
#
loop_
_entity.id
_entity.type
_entity.pdbx_description
1 polymer ?
#
loop_
_entity_poly.entity_id
_entity_poly.type
_entity_poly.pdbx_seq_one_letter_code
_entity_poly.pdbx_strand_id
1 'polypeptide(L)'
;MSRKNFILAVILMTVVSLPGVMFGADAALSASPVTNCISVGDDLKLNIFAQYSGSQYGFELDYTPVSADPSGFYWKADISTFLQIQRDPAACIPVSADLRLNICAQHRGINYEFSLDYTPVSDDPSGVYWKADINTFKVSGLNNTTQTGLVQPSDFQYLGAFRLPEQGGRPLTFAYGGNAMTFNPDGDLSNNDAYPGSLFVMGHDRLPYGGLPDGNQIAEVSIPVPVINTNPANLPEAVFIQTFRNALQGQFTDMEEIPKVGMQYLNHPDTGPRIHICWGQHLQPENAASHGWINANLTAPDFKGRWFIGNQNLHSVNGYMFDIPASWADTHLAGRYLATGRMRDGGQGGMGPALFAYRPWLSGGVAPASGTRLQEKALLLYENADSTEEITRCMNGYQHADEWEGGAWITTPSGKSALLFAGTKATGTRYWYGFRNPDSPDSPCVDTHITDFTTCRNADGSRCPQENFSGCCDGNCISDRGWWSTRFDAQLTLFDPADLAKVAAGTMESWQPQPYTSIDIDEHLYFNPSGTDLQMIGAGVQRRYRIGAAAYDRNRGLLYVLELFVNEGKPVVHVWKVQ
;
A
#
# COMPACT_ATOMS: atom_id res chain seq x y z
N MET A 1 -28.97 -43.19 10.96
CA MET A 1 -28.68 -42.54 9.67
C MET A 1 -28.35 -41.09 9.96
N SER A 2 -27.16 -40.60 9.62
CA SER A 2 -26.75 -39.21 9.88
C SER A 2 -27.69 -38.24 9.15
N ARG A 3 -28.03 -37.09 9.77
CA ARG A 3 -28.80 -35.99 9.15
C ARG A 3 -28.23 -35.58 7.78
N LYS A 4 -26.92 -35.74 7.57
CA LYS A 4 -26.22 -35.54 6.28
C LYS A 4 -26.70 -36.49 5.17
N ASN A 5 -26.95 -37.76 5.48
CA ASN A 5 -27.44 -38.74 4.50
C ASN A 5 -28.95 -38.57 4.20
N PHE A 6 -29.72 -37.98 5.13
CA PHE A 6 -31.15 -37.75 4.94
C PHE A 6 -31.42 -36.53 4.04
N ILE A 7 -30.67 -35.44 4.20
CA ILE A 7 -30.79 -34.24 3.33
C ILE A 7 -30.34 -34.58 1.89
N LEU A 8 -29.29 -35.38 1.73
CA LEU A 8 -28.82 -35.83 0.41
C LEU A 8 -29.82 -36.77 -0.29
N ALA A 9 -30.43 -37.70 0.46
CA ALA A 9 -31.46 -38.58 -0.07
C ALA A 9 -32.74 -37.82 -0.45
N VAL A 10 -33.10 -36.77 0.28
CA VAL A 10 -34.29 -35.95 0.00
C VAL A 10 -34.08 -35.03 -1.22
N ILE A 11 -32.89 -34.43 -1.40
CA ILE A 11 -32.59 -33.60 -2.58
C ILE A 11 -32.42 -34.45 -3.85
N LEU A 12 -31.84 -35.65 -3.74
CA LEU A 12 -31.62 -36.54 -4.89
C LEU A 12 -32.85 -37.38 -5.26
N MET A 13 -33.78 -37.68 -4.32
CA MET A 13 -35.00 -38.44 -4.64
C MET A 13 -36.11 -37.60 -5.28
N THR A 14 -36.14 -36.27 -5.12
CA THR A 14 -37.16 -35.41 -5.75
C THR A 14 -36.93 -35.15 -7.25
N VAL A 15 -35.72 -35.37 -7.77
CA VAL A 15 -35.38 -35.10 -9.19
C VAL A 15 -35.59 -36.33 -10.09
N VAL A 16 -35.71 -37.54 -9.52
CA VAL A 16 -35.76 -38.81 -10.29
C VAL A 16 -37.18 -39.19 -10.77
N SER A 17 -38.21 -38.37 -10.52
CA SER A 17 -39.61 -38.72 -10.85
C SER A 17 -40.31 -37.82 -11.89
N LEU A 18 -39.63 -37.47 -12.98
CA LEU A 18 -40.29 -36.91 -14.18
C LEU A 18 -39.89 -37.71 -15.44
N PRO A 19 -40.83 -38.41 -16.11
CA PRO A 19 -40.52 -39.17 -17.30
C PRO A 19 -40.48 -38.29 -18.55
N GLY A 20 -39.33 -38.33 -19.22
CA GLY A 20 -39.21 -38.33 -20.68
C GLY A 20 -39.57 -37.06 -21.44
N VAL A 21 -38.56 -36.30 -21.87
CA VAL A 21 -38.59 -35.53 -23.12
C VAL A 21 -37.22 -35.62 -23.79
N MET A 22 -37.18 -36.19 -25.00
CA MET A 22 -36.03 -36.16 -25.91
C MET A 22 -36.01 -34.84 -26.70
N PHE A 23 -34.86 -34.18 -26.74
CA PHE A 23 -34.37 -33.30 -27.82
C PHE A 23 -32.84 -33.39 -27.77
N GLY A 24 -32.08 -33.61 -28.84
CA GLY A 24 -32.06 -32.88 -30.10
C GLY A 24 -30.66 -32.26 -30.19
N ALA A 25 -29.81 -32.80 -31.05
CA ALA A 25 -28.36 -32.57 -31.08
C ALA A 25 -27.94 -31.15 -31.54
N ASP A 26 -26.72 -30.81 -31.12
CA ASP A 26 -25.75 -29.87 -31.67
C ASP A 26 -25.89 -28.35 -31.44
N ALA A 27 -25.16 -27.89 -30.41
CA ALA A 27 -24.08 -26.93 -30.63
C ALA A 27 -22.85 -27.42 -29.85
N ALA A 28 -21.91 -28.03 -30.57
CA ALA A 28 -20.69 -28.60 -30.03
C ALA A 28 -19.76 -27.51 -29.47
N LEU A 29 -19.57 -27.49 -28.15
CA LEU A 29 -18.37 -26.93 -27.51
C LEU A 29 -17.40 -28.10 -27.31
N SER A 30 -16.30 -28.08 -28.07
CA SER A 30 -15.26 -29.11 -28.02
C SER A 30 -14.52 -29.08 -26.68
N ALA A 31 -14.24 -30.27 -26.16
CA ALA A 31 -13.58 -30.50 -24.88
C ALA A 31 -12.05 -30.66 -25.02
N SER A 32 -11.32 -30.25 -23.98
CA SER A 32 -10.00 -30.77 -23.59
C SER A 32 -9.78 -30.55 -22.09
N PRO A 33 -8.88 -31.33 -21.44
CA PRO A 33 -9.07 -31.82 -20.08
C PRO A 33 -8.56 -30.83 -19.01
N VAL A 34 -9.35 -30.64 -17.94
CA VAL A 34 -8.99 -29.90 -16.70
C VAL A 34 -8.31 -28.53 -16.92
N THR A 35 -8.78 -27.74 -17.90
CA THR A 35 -8.15 -26.44 -18.23
C THR A 35 -9.09 -25.23 -18.25
N ASN A 36 -10.39 -25.38 -17.99
CA ASN A 36 -11.32 -24.24 -18.02
C ASN A 36 -11.94 -23.99 -16.65
N CYS A 37 -11.55 -22.87 -16.04
CA CYS A 37 -12.18 -22.34 -14.84
C CYS A 37 -13.59 -21.82 -15.16
N ILE A 38 -14.51 -21.92 -14.20
CA ILE A 38 -15.89 -21.45 -14.33
C ILE A 38 -15.88 -19.94 -14.51
N SER A 39 -16.44 -19.40 -15.59
CA SER A 39 -16.54 -17.94 -15.74
C SER A 39 -17.53 -17.38 -14.74
N VAL A 40 -17.09 -16.39 -13.96
CA VAL A 40 -17.84 -15.78 -12.85
C VAL A 40 -18.03 -14.29 -13.11
N GLY A 41 -19.29 -13.85 -13.12
CA GLY A 41 -19.67 -12.44 -13.22
C GLY A 41 -19.49 -11.67 -11.90
N ASP A 42 -19.84 -10.39 -11.89
CA ASP A 42 -19.75 -9.55 -10.68
C ASP A 42 -20.77 -9.94 -9.59
N ASP A 43 -21.78 -10.75 -9.92
CA ASP A 43 -22.73 -11.35 -8.98
C ASP A 43 -22.16 -12.57 -8.24
N LEU A 44 -20.94 -12.98 -8.58
CA LEU A 44 -20.19 -14.10 -8.00
C LEU A 44 -20.93 -15.44 -8.07
N LYS A 45 -21.89 -15.60 -9.00
CA LYS A 45 -22.61 -16.86 -9.19
C LYS A 45 -21.69 -17.92 -9.76
N LEU A 46 -21.86 -19.16 -9.28
CA LEU A 46 -21.09 -20.32 -9.75
C LEU A 46 -22.01 -21.34 -10.40
N ASN A 47 -21.78 -21.62 -11.68
CA ASN A 47 -22.43 -22.70 -12.42
C ASN A 47 -21.64 -23.99 -12.21
N ILE A 48 -22.14 -24.88 -11.35
CA ILE A 48 -21.43 -26.08 -10.93
C ILE A 48 -21.85 -27.28 -11.76
N PHE A 49 -20.86 -28.03 -12.25
CA PHE A 49 -21.04 -29.39 -12.75
C PHE A 49 -20.26 -30.33 -11.84
N ALA A 50 -20.95 -31.21 -11.13
CA ALA A 50 -20.36 -32.06 -10.09
C ALA A 50 -20.64 -33.54 -10.34
N GLN A 51 -19.68 -34.41 -10.05
CA GLN A 51 -19.84 -35.85 -10.07
C GLN A 51 -19.79 -36.39 -8.64
N TYR A 52 -20.87 -37.01 -8.21
CA TYR A 52 -21.01 -37.61 -6.88
C TYR A 52 -21.53 -39.04 -6.99
N SER A 53 -20.81 -40.00 -6.39
CA SER A 53 -21.18 -41.42 -6.36
C SER A 53 -21.55 -42.01 -7.74
N GLY A 54 -20.83 -41.59 -8.79
CA GLY A 54 -21.02 -42.09 -10.15
C GLY A 54 -22.13 -41.41 -10.96
N SER A 55 -22.88 -40.46 -10.36
CA SER A 55 -23.87 -39.65 -11.06
C SER A 55 -23.39 -38.21 -11.20
N GLN A 56 -23.80 -37.53 -12.28
CA GLN A 56 -23.41 -36.15 -12.58
C GLN A 56 -24.60 -35.21 -12.41
N TYR A 57 -24.35 -34.05 -11.84
CA TYR A 57 -25.34 -33.03 -11.53
C TYR A 57 -24.86 -31.66 -12.02
N GLY A 58 -25.78 -30.86 -12.55
CA GLY A 58 -25.59 -29.44 -12.78
C GLY A 58 -26.48 -28.64 -11.83
N PHE A 59 -25.96 -27.55 -11.26
CA PHE A 59 -26.72 -26.63 -10.42
C PHE A 59 -26.01 -25.29 -10.26
N GLU A 60 -26.75 -24.25 -9.90
CA GLU A 60 -26.25 -22.92 -9.61
C GLU A 60 -26.04 -22.71 -8.12
N LEU A 61 -24.99 -21.95 -7.80
CA LEU A 61 -24.68 -21.46 -6.47
C LEU A 61 -24.70 -19.92 -6.46
N ASP A 62 -25.58 -19.33 -5.66
CA ASP A 62 -25.70 -17.89 -5.48
C ASP A 62 -24.87 -17.42 -4.28
N TYR A 63 -24.01 -16.42 -4.48
CA TYR A 63 -23.29 -15.79 -3.38
C TYR A 63 -24.27 -15.16 -2.39
N THR A 64 -24.24 -15.62 -1.14
CA THR A 64 -25.24 -15.29 -0.12
C THR A 64 -24.54 -15.02 1.21
N PRO A 65 -24.29 -13.75 1.57
CA PRO A 65 -23.73 -13.40 2.88
C PRO A 65 -24.57 -13.94 4.04
N VAL A 66 -23.91 -14.43 5.09
CA VAL A 66 -24.56 -14.99 6.29
C VAL A 66 -24.36 -14.03 7.45
N SER A 67 -25.45 -13.53 8.03
CA SER A 67 -25.42 -12.53 9.10
C SER A 67 -24.69 -12.98 10.37
N ALA A 68 -24.74 -14.27 10.69
CA ALA A 68 -24.05 -14.85 11.85
C ALA A 68 -22.53 -14.96 11.66
N ASP A 69 -22.03 -14.84 10.43
CA ASP A 69 -20.61 -14.90 10.09
C ASP A 69 -20.27 -13.87 8.99
N PRO A 70 -20.25 -12.56 9.32
CA PRO A 70 -20.13 -11.48 8.34
C PRO A 70 -18.81 -11.47 7.55
N SER A 71 -17.77 -12.14 8.05
CA SER A 71 -16.47 -12.26 7.38
C SER A 71 -16.36 -13.51 6.51
N GLY A 72 -17.34 -14.40 6.54
CA GLY A 72 -17.36 -15.61 5.74
C GLY A 72 -17.94 -15.37 4.33
N PHE A 73 -17.33 -16.01 3.34
CA PHE A 73 -17.84 -16.05 1.97
C PHE A 73 -18.66 -17.32 1.78
N TYR A 74 -19.96 -17.15 1.54
CA TYR A 74 -20.93 -18.24 1.46
C TYR A 74 -21.64 -18.26 0.12
N TRP A 75 -21.93 -19.47 -0.36
CA TRP A 75 -22.75 -19.72 -1.52
C TRP A 75 -23.91 -20.64 -1.16
N LYS A 76 -25.11 -20.27 -1.57
CA LYS A 76 -26.32 -21.06 -1.39
C LYS A 76 -26.68 -21.73 -2.71
N ALA A 77 -27.00 -23.01 -2.67
CA ALA A 77 -27.53 -23.70 -3.84
C ALA A 77 -28.94 -23.24 -4.20
N ASP A 78 -29.17 -22.91 -5.48
CA ASP A 78 -30.50 -22.82 -6.04
C ASP A 78 -30.99 -24.23 -6.39
N ILE A 79 -31.78 -24.81 -5.49
CA ILE A 79 -32.34 -26.16 -5.64
C ILE A 79 -33.19 -26.30 -6.91
N SER A 80 -33.79 -25.21 -7.41
CA SER A 80 -34.61 -25.27 -8.63
C SER A 80 -33.79 -25.54 -9.90
N THR A 81 -32.48 -25.29 -9.85
CA THR A 81 -31.54 -25.51 -10.97
C THR A 81 -30.91 -26.90 -10.96
N PHE A 82 -31.17 -27.72 -9.93
CA PHE A 82 -30.58 -29.06 -9.82
C PHE A 82 -31.11 -29.99 -10.90
N LEU A 83 -30.22 -30.43 -11.79
CA LEU A 83 -30.53 -31.35 -12.86
C LEU A 83 -29.49 -32.46 -12.91
N GLN A 84 -29.95 -33.70 -13.07
CA GLN A 84 -29.06 -34.80 -13.42
C GLN A 84 -28.64 -34.63 -14.89
N ILE A 85 -27.34 -34.65 -15.15
CA ILE A 85 -26.78 -34.42 -16.48
C ILE A 85 -25.95 -35.62 -16.95
N GLN A 86 -25.59 -35.62 -18.23
CA GLN A 86 -24.61 -36.51 -18.82
C GLN A 86 -23.61 -35.65 -19.60
N ARG A 87 -22.39 -35.54 -19.07
CA ARG A 87 -21.25 -34.83 -19.66
C ARG A 87 -20.02 -35.73 -19.58
N ASP A 88 -18.96 -35.35 -20.27
CA ASP A 88 -17.64 -35.94 -20.06
C ASP A 88 -17.29 -35.88 -18.56
N PRO A 89 -16.99 -37.02 -17.89
CA PRO A 89 -16.56 -37.03 -16.50
C PRO A 89 -15.41 -36.08 -16.19
N ALA A 90 -14.51 -35.83 -17.15
CA ALA A 90 -13.42 -34.87 -16.98
C ALA A 90 -13.88 -33.40 -16.92
N ALA A 91 -15.14 -33.11 -17.28
CA ALA A 91 -15.75 -31.79 -17.21
C ALA A 91 -16.58 -31.57 -15.92
N CYS A 92 -16.62 -32.54 -15.01
CA CYS A 92 -17.31 -32.43 -13.73
C CYS A 92 -16.32 -32.42 -12.55
N ILE A 93 -16.64 -31.62 -11.53
CA ILE A 93 -15.90 -31.57 -10.27
C ILE A 93 -16.17 -32.86 -9.49
N PRO A 94 -15.16 -33.67 -9.14
CA PRO A 94 -15.38 -34.86 -8.31
C PRO A 94 -15.72 -34.44 -6.88
N VAL A 95 -16.85 -34.93 -6.36
CA VAL A 95 -17.34 -34.60 -5.02
C VAL A 95 -17.31 -35.84 -4.13
N SER A 96 -16.67 -35.70 -2.97
CA SER A 96 -16.55 -36.76 -1.98
C SER A 96 -17.72 -36.74 -0.98
N ALA A 97 -17.77 -37.70 -0.04
CA ALA A 97 -18.85 -37.79 0.95
C ALA A 97 -18.93 -36.59 1.91
N ASP A 98 -17.88 -35.77 1.99
CA ASP A 98 -17.85 -34.50 2.72
C ASP A 98 -18.52 -33.34 1.99
N LEU A 99 -18.92 -33.55 0.72
CA LEU A 99 -19.50 -32.55 -0.17
C LEU A 99 -18.60 -31.34 -0.44
N ARG A 100 -17.29 -31.46 -0.19
CA ARG A 100 -16.32 -30.42 -0.53
C ARG A 100 -16.26 -30.24 -2.05
N LEU A 101 -16.27 -28.99 -2.51
CA LEU A 101 -16.10 -28.64 -3.92
C LEU A 101 -14.76 -27.94 -4.10
N ASN A 102 -13.91 -28.46 -4.98
CA ASN A 102 -12.69 -27.77 -5.40
C ASN A 102 -13.01 -26.97 -6.66
N ILE A 103 -13.01 -25.65 -6.53
CA ILE A 103 -13.44 -24.72 -7.56
C ILE A 103 -12.21 -24.15 -8.27
N CYS A 104 -12.26 -24.08 -9.60
CA CYS A 104 -11.54 -23.04 -10.33
C CYS A 104 -12.55 -22.06 -10.92
N ALA A 105 -12.42 -20.78 -10.61
CA ALA A 105 -13.29 -19.70 -11.05
C ALA A 105 -12.47 -18.63 -11.78
N GLN A 106 -12.87 -18.26 -12.99
CA GLN A 106 -12.31 -17.13 -13.71
C GLN A 106 -13.18 -15.91 -13.48
N HIS A 107 -12.63 -14.89 -12.82
CA HIS A 107 -13.29 -13.61 -12.62
C HIS A 107 -12.39 -12.49 -13.15
N ARG A 108 -12.94 -11.64 -14.04
CA ARG A 108 -12.21 -10.52 -14.66
C ARG A 108 -10.85 -10.92 -15.29
N GLY A 109 -10.79 -12.11 -15.89
CA GLY A 109 -9.61 -12.64 -16.55
C GLY A 109 -8.56 -13.28 -15.63
N ILE A 110 -8.80 -13.34 -14.32
CA ILE A 110 -7.94 -14.00 -13.33
C ILE A 110 -8.58 -15.33 -12.91
N ASN A 111 -7.80 -16.40 -12.91
CA ASN A 111 -8.25 -17.71 -12.47
C ASN A 111 -7.97 -17.89 -10.97
N TYR A 112 -8.98 -18.21 -10.18
CA TYR A 112 -8.90 -18.48 -8.76
C TYR A 112 -9.22 -19.94 -8.49
N GLU A 113 -8.34 -20.63 -7.78
CA GLU A 113 -8.55 -21.97 -7.22
C GLU A 113 -8.83 -21.88 -5.74
N PHE A 114 -9.90 -22.50 -5.25
CA PHE A 114 -10.22 -22.57 -3.82
C PHE A 114 -11.16 -23.72 -3.52
N SER A 115 -11.27 -24.09 -2.24
CA SER A 115 -12.19 -25.09 -1.74
C SER A 115 -13.42 -24.43 -1.13
N LEU A 116 -14.58 -25.04 -1.39
CA LEU A 116 -15.85 -24.72 -0.77
C LEU A 116 -16.26 -25.90 0.13
N ASP A 117 -16.43 -25.64 1.42
CA ASP A 117 -16.81 -26.60 2.44
C ASP A 117 -18.30 -26.52 2.76
N TYR A 118 -19.01 -27.66 2.66
CA TYR A 118 -20.42 -27.72 3.01
C TYR A 118 -20.63 -27.32 4.47
N THR A 119 -21.35 -26.22 4.67
CA THR A 119 -21.48 -25.55 5.97
C THR A 119 -22.94 -25.20 6.24
N PRO A 120 -23.66 -26.00 7.05
CA PRO A 120 -25.03 -25.68 7.44
C PRO A 120 -25.12 -24.32 8.15
N VAL A 121 -26.08 -23.49 7.75
CA VAL A 121 -26.35 -22.18 8.37
C VAL A 121 -27.54 -22.32 9.31
N SER A 122 -27.39 -21.90 10.57
CA SER A 122 -28.44 -22.04 11.60
C SER A 122 -29.70 -21.24 11.30
N ASP A 123 -29.53 -20.09 10.67
CA ASP A 123 -30.59 -19.10 10.44
C ASP A 123 -31.44 -19.44 9.20
N ASP A 124 -30.92 -20.31 8.33
CA ASP A 124 -31.67 -20.96 7.25
C ASP A 124 -31.40 -22.48 7.25
N PRO A 125 -32.09 -23.24 8.12
CA PRO A 125 -31.91 -24.69 8.22
C PRO A 125 -32.31 -25.46 6.96
N SER A 126 -33.03 -24.82 6.04
CA SER A 126 -33.51 -25.42 4.79
C SER A 126 -32.54 -25.21 3.62
N GLY A 127 -31.67 -24.22 3.73
CA GLY A 127 -30.68 -23.90 2.71
C GLY A 127 -29.50 -24.87 2.71
N VAL A 128 -28.95 -25.08 1.52
CA VAL A 128 -27.75 -25.89 1.31
C VAL A 128 -26.63 -24.92 0.97
N TYR A 129 -25.68 -24.79 1.88
CA TYR A 129 -24.64 -23.77 1.82
C TYR A 129 -23.25 -24.39 1.75
N TRP A 130 -22.35 -23.70 1.07
CA TRP A 130 -20.91 -23.91 1.15
C TRP A 130 -20.22 -22.62 1.56
N LYS A 131 -19.21 -22.76 2.43
CA LYS A 131 -18.32 -21.67 2.85
C LYS A 131 -16.98 -21.84 2.15
N ALA A 132 -16.40 -20.75 1.66
CA ALA A 132 -15.03 -20.77 1.15
C ALA A 132 -14.01 -20.99 2.28
N ASP A 133 -13.09 -21.93 2.06
CA ASP A 133 -11.87 -22.02 2.87
C ASP A 133 -10.85 -21.03 2.31
N ILE A 134 -10.76 -19.86 2.94
CA ILE A 134 -9.88 -18.76 2.53
C ILE A 134 -8.41 -19.23 2.43
N ASN A 135 -7.99 -20.20 3.25
CA ASN A 135 -6.61 -20.71 3.24
C ASN A 135 -6.26 -21.51 1.98
N THR A 136 -7.27 -21.89 1.19
CA THR A 136 -7.09 -22.65 -0.04
C THR A 136 -7.08 -21.78 -1.30
N PHE A 137 -7.34 -20.47 -1.17
CA PHE A 137 -7.32 -19.55 -2.30
C PHE A 137 -5.94 -19.47 -2.93
N LYS A 138 -5.92 -19.69 -4.25
CA LYS A 138 -4.74 -19.60 -5.11
C LYS A 138 -5.16 -18.96 -6.41
N VAL A 139 -4.23 -18.32 -7.11
CA VAL A 139 -4.46 -17.81 -8.47
C VAL A 139 -3.76 -18.75 -9.45
N SER A 140 -4.52 -19.44 -10.30
CA SER A 140 -3.97 -20.39 -11.28
C SER A 140 -3.24 -19.65 -12.40
N GLY A 141 -1.99 -20.04 -12.67
CA GLY A 141 -1.11 -19.35 -13.63
C GLY A 141 -0.07 -18.44 -12.99
N LEU A 142 -0.19 -18.17 -11.68
CA LEU A 142 0.97 -17.89 -10.85
C LEU A 142 1.55 -19.24 -10.47
N ASN A 143 2.67 -19.62 -11.08
CA ASN A 143 3.48 -20.71 -10.52
C ASN A 143 3.74 -20.35 -9.06
N ASN A 144 3.19 -21.14 -8.13
CA ASN A 144 3.72 -21.27 -6.76
C ASN A 144 5.10 -21.97 -6.82
N THR A 145 6.02 -21.47 -7.65
CA THR A 145 7.31 -21.15 -7.08
C THR A 145 7.01 -20.20 -5.94
N THR A 146 7.13 -20.68 -4.71
CA THR A 146 7.68 -19.83 -3.66
C THR A 146 8.83 -19.10 -4.36
N GLN A 147 8.66 -17.82 -4.71
CA GLN A 147 9.79 -17.06 -5.26
C GLN A 147 10.75 -17.01 -4.08
N THR A 148 11.71 -17.94 -4.02
CA THR A 148 12.49 -18.28 -2.83
C THR A 148 13.40 -17.14 -2.36
N GLY A 149 13.25 -15.94 -2.93
CA GLY A 149 13.93 -14.70 -2.55
C GLY A 149 13.05 -13.45 -2.53
N LEU A 150 11.71 -13.52 -2.67
CA LEU A 150 10.84 -12.36 -2.44
C LEU A 150 10.31 -12.34 -1.02
N VAL A 151 10.22 -11.16 -0.44
CA VAL A 151 9.54 -10.93 0.83
C VAL A 151 8.03 -11.16 0.64
N GLN A 152 7.39 -11.91 1.53
CA GLN A 152 5.96 -12.19 1.50
C GLN A 152 5.24 -11.52 2.68
N PRO A 153 3.91 -11.33 2.63
CA PRO A 153 3.16 -10.81 3.78
C PRO A 153 3.39 -11.59 5.07
N SER A 154 3.52 -12.92 4.98
CA SER A 154 3.82 -13.80 6.11
C SER A 154 5.20 -13.58 6.75
N ASP A 155 6.08 -12.83 6.10
CA ASP A 155 7.42 -12.54 6.60
C ASP A 155 7.43 -11.38 7.60
N PHE A 156 6.32 -10.62 7.67
CA PHE A 156 6.16 -9.49 8.59
C PHE A 156 5.57 -9.98 9.91
N GLN A 157 6.33 -9.76 10.99
CA GLN A 157 5.88 -9.98 12.35
C GLN A 157 5.87 -8.64 13.09
N TYR A 158 4.68 -8.20 13.51
CA TYR A 158 4.54 -7.00 14.31
C TYR A 158 5.15 -7.19 15.71
N LEU A 159 6.00 -6.25 16.13
CA LEU A 159 6.69 -6.28 17.42
C LEU A 159 6.11 -5.26 18.43
N GLY A 160 5.28 -4.32 17.98
CA GLY A 160 4.71 -3.26 18.80
C GLY A 160 5.14 -1.87 18.35
N ALA A 161 4.97 -0.89 19.23
CA ALA A 161 5.28 0.50 18.95
C ALA A 161 6.01 1.18 20.12
N PHE A 162 6.52 2.39 19.88
CA PHE A 162 7.09 3.28 20.88
C PHE A 162 6.86 4.77 20.54
N ARG A 163 6.93 5.63 21.55
CA ARG A 163 6.76 7.09 21.44
C ARG A 163 8.10 7.78 21.20
N LEU A 164 8.04 8.92 20.51
CA LEU A 164 9.18 9.83 20.40
C LEU A 164 9.28 10.75 21.65
N PRO A 165 10.50 11.18 22.04
CA PRO A 165 10.70 12.04 23.21
C PRO A 165 10.19 13.47 22.99
N GLU A 166 10.00 14.20 24.09
CA GLU A 166 9.54 15.59 24.08
C GLU A 166 10.60 16.55 24.62
N GLN A 167 10.71 17.74 24.01
CA GLN A 167 11.67 18.78 24.42
C GLN A 167 11.03 20.17 24.59
N GLY A 168 9.76 20.37 24.22
CA GLY A 168 9.06 21.65 24.37
C GLY A 168 8.02 21.92 23.28
N GLY A 169 7.78 23.20 22.99
CA GLY A 169 6.90 23.67 21.91
C GLY A 169 7.60 23.80 20.56
N ARG A 170 6.88 24.28 19.55
CA ARG A 170 7.40 24.50 18.19
C ARG A 170 8.63 25.41 18.19
N PRO A 171 9.70 25.10 17.43
CA PRO A 171 9.87 23.93 16.54
C PRO A 171 10.45 22.67 17.23
N LEU A 172 10.72 22.71 18.54
CA LEU A 172 11.40 21.65 19.30
C LEU A 172 10.44 20.55 19.79
N THR A 173 9.66 20.00 18.87
CA THR A 173 8.65 18.97 19.15
C THR A 173 8.45 18.08 17.93
N PHE A 174 7.94 16.85 18.12
CA PHE A 174 7.50 15.99 17.02
C PHE A 174 6.01 16.13 16.69
N ALA A 175 5.25 16.98 17.39
CA ALA A 175 3.88 17.29 16.98
C ALA A 175 3.90 17.80 15.53
N TYR A 176 3.03 17.29 14.65
CA TYR A 176 3.04 17.62 13.21
C TYR A 176 4.42 17.40 12.56
N GLY A 177 5.17 16.43 13.04
CA GLY A 177 6.47 16.03 12.47
C GLY A 177 6.42 14.58 12.01
N GLY A 178 7.59 14.00 11.77
CA GLY A 178 7.72 12.63 11.29
C GLY A 178 7.60 12.48 9.77
N ASN A 179 7.63 13.59 9.02
CA ASN A 179 7.60 13.55 7.56
C ASN A 179 8.87 12.95 6.93
N ALA A 180 9.96 12.82 7.70
CA ALA A 180 11.14 12.06 7.27
C ALA A 180 11.79 11.35 8.45
N MET A 181 12.22 10.11 8.21
CA MET A 181 12.89 9.25 9.18
C MET A 181 13.93 8.37 8.48
N THR A 182 15.07 8.10 9.13
CA THR A 182 16.05 7.14 8.62
C THR A 182 16.79 6.44 9.76
N PHE A 183 17.30 5.23 9.50
CA PHE A 183 17.99 4.39 10.47
C PHE A 183 19.50 4.62 10.43
N ASN A 184 20.10 4.82 11.60
CA ASN A 184 21.54 4.90 11.77
C ASN A 184 22.04 3.64 12.51
N PRO A 185 22.71 2.70 11.82
CA PRO A 185 23.27 1.49 12.45
C PRO A 185 24.40 1.78 13.44
N ASP A 186 25.02 2.96 13.35
CA ASP A 186 26.14 3.38 14.20
C ASP A 186 25.66 4.18 15.43
N GLY A 187 24.34 4.37 15.58
CA GLY A 187 23.71 5.01 16.72
C GLY A 187 23.63 4.09 17.94
N ASP A 188 23.60 4.68 19.14
CA ASP A 188 23.36 3.98 20.41
C ASP A 188 24.14 2.66 20.61
N LEU A 189 25.41 2.61 20.19
CA LEU A 189 26.22 1.38 20.23
C LEU A 189 26.47 0.83 21.64
N SER A 190 26.20 1.64 22.68
CA SER A 190 26.26 1.23 24.08
C SER A 190 25.05 0.42 24.54
N ASN A 191 23.95 0.41 23.78
CA ASN A 191 22.77 -0.38 24.11
C ASN A 191 23.01 -1.87 23.82
N ASN A 192 22.64 -2.71 24.78
CA ASN A 192 22.79 -4.18 24.73
C ASN A 192 21.46 -4.91 24.51
N ASP A 193 20.37 -4.20 24.22
CA ASP A 193 19.10 -4.83 23.85
C ASP A 193 19.09 -5.31 22.38
N ALA A 194 17.95 -5.85 21.94
CA ALA A 194 17.78 -6.37 20.59
C ALA A 194 17.58 -5.27 19.52
N TYR A 195 17.59 -3.99 19.90
CA TYR A 195 17.27 -2.81 19.09
C TYR A 195 18.38 -1.75 19.13
N PRO A 196 19.67 -2.11 18.91
CA PRO A 196 20.73 -1.12 18.82
C PRO A 196 20.61 -0.31 17.52
N GLY A 197 21.34 0.79 17.44
CA GLY A 197 21.13 1.79 16.41
C GLY A 197 20.25 2.94 16.91
N SER A 198 19.94 3.86 16.03
CA SER A 198 19.10 5.02 16.32
C SER A 198 18.29 5.42 15.11
N LEU A 199 17.33 6.33 15.33
CA LEU A 199 16.55 6.94 14.26
C LEU A 199 16.84 8.44 14.22
N PHE A 200 17.19 8.95 13.04
CA PHE A 200 17.04 10.37 12.77
C PHE A 200 15.60 10.63 12.35
N VAL A 201 14.95 11.63 12.96
CA VAL A 201 13.55 11.98 12.69
C VAL A 201 13.42 13.49 12.55
N MET A 202 12.69 13.96 11.55
CA MET A 202 12.32 15.38 11.44
C MET A 202 11.19 15.71 12.41
N GLY A 203 11.38 16.79 13.17
CA GLY A 203 10.40 17.38 14.09
C GLY A 203 9.30 18.14 13.37
N HIS A 204 8.66 19.03 14.11
CA HIS A 204 7.50 19.81 13.68
C HIS A 204 7.72 20.47 12.32
N ASP A 205 6.77 20.31 11.42
CA ASP A 205 6.82 20.86 10.08
C ASP A 205 7.07 22.36 10.05
N ARG A 206 7.83 22.78 9.03
CA ARG A 206 7.90 24.19 8.63
C ARG A 206 6.49 24.68 8.27
N LEU A 207 6.16 25.88 8.75
CA LEU A 207 4.88 26.52 8.45
C LEU A 207 5.02 27.49 7.26
N PRO A 208 4.01 27.55 6.37
CA PRO A 208 4.01 28.45 5.22
C PRO A 208 4.18 29.93 5.59
N TYR A 209 4.60 30.72 4.61
CA TYR A 209 4.72 32.19 4.68
C TYR A 209 5.58 32.69 5.85
N GLY A 210 6.69 31.99 6.12
CA GLY A 210 7.62 32.30 7.19
C GLY A 210 7.07 32.12 8.61
N GLY A 211 5.97 31.39 8.78
CA GLY A 211 5.37 31.17 10.11
C GLY A 211 6.25 30.36 11.06
N LEU A 212 7.13 29.51 10.51
CA LEU A 212 8.11 28.73 11.26
C LEU A 212 9.29 28.33 10.35
N PRO A 213 10.14 29.27 9.92
CA PRO A 213 11.14 29.05 8.87
C PRO A 213 12.24 28.05 9.28
N ASP A 214 12.39 27.81 10.59
CA ASP A 214 13.31 26.84 11.18
C ASP A 214 12.62 25.54 11.64
N GLY A 215 11.39 25.27 11.19
CA GLY A 215 10.74 23.96 11.32
C GLY A 215 11.48 22.85 10.57
N ASN A 216 10.97 21.61 10.69
CA ASN A 216 11.62 20.37 10.28
C ASN A 216 13.04 20.21 10.85
N GLN A 217 13.24 20.61 12.12
CA GLN A 217 14.50 20.36 12.80
C GLN A 217 14.73 18.85 12.95
N ILE A 218 15.97 18.41 12.85
CA ILE A 218 16.32 16.99 12.93
C ILE A 218 16.73 16.67 14.36
N ALA A 219 16.26 15.53 14.89
CA ALA A 219 16.75 14.94 16.12
C ALA A 219 17.17 13.49 15.87
N GLU A 220 18.08 12.97 16.69
CA GLU A 220 18.44 11.55 16.74
C GLU A 220 17.91 10.96 18.05
N VAL A 221 17.19 9.86 17.96
CA VAL A 221 16.54 9.20 19.10
C VAL A 221 16.94 7.74 19.21
N SER A 222 17.00 7.22 20.43
CA SER A 222 17.20 5.79 20.67
C SER A 222 15.98 4.97 20.24
N ILE A 223 16.14 3.65 20.22
CA ILE A 223 15.06 2.72 19.89
C ILE A 223 14.80 1.86 21.13
N PRO A 224 13.76 2.14 21.93
CA PRO A 224 13.40 1.28 23.05
C PRO A 224 12.78 -0.03 22.53
N VAL A 225 12.75 -1.05 23.38
CA VAL A 225 12.02 -2.29 23.11
C VAL A 225 10.54 -1.95 22.82
N PRO A 226 10.02 -2.18 21.60
CA PRO A 226 8.64 -1.89 21.24
C PRO A 226 7.69 -2.79 22.04
N VAL A 227 6.50 -2.25 22.34
CA VAL A 227 5.47 -2.98 23.09
C VAL A 227 4.16 -2.95 22.31
N ILE A 228 3.47 -4.09 22.28
CA ILE A 228 2.09 -4.17 21.80
C ILE A 228 1.18 -3.69 22.93
N ASN A 229 0.58 -2.51 22.77
CA ASN A 229 -0.38 -1.95 23.71
C ASN A 229 -1.50 -1.26 22.93
N THR A 230 -2.74 -1.35 23.40
CA THR A 230 -3.86 -0.65 22.74
C THR A 230 -3.99 0.81 23.19
N ASN A 231 -3.35 1.18 24.31
CA ASN A 231 -3.31 2.55 24.79
C ASN A 231 -1.94 3.18 24.48
N PRO A 232 -1.88 4.20 23.59
CA PRO A 232 -0.61 4.79 23.19
C PRO A 232 0.14 5.46 24.36
N ALA A 233 -0.55 5.88 25.42
CA ALA A 233 0.08 6.47 26.61
C ALA A 233 0.95 5.47 27.40
N ASN A 234 0.71 4.17 27.23
CA ASN A 234 1.47 3.10 27.89
C ASN A 234 2.66 2.61 27.06
N LEU A 235 2.91 3.19 25.89
CA LEU A 235 4.04 2.83 25.06
C LEU A 235 5.35 3.36 25.67
N PRO A 236 6.45 2.59 25.53
CA PRO A 236 7.78 3.06 25.92
C PRO A 236 8.16 4.30 25.11
N GLU A 237 8.99 5.16 25.69
CA GLU A 237 9.44 6.41 25.07
C GLU A 237 10.92 6.30 24.72
N ALA A 238 11.27 6.66 23.49
CA ALA A 238 12.65 6.84 23.08
C ALA A 238 13.30 8.02 23.82
N VAL A 239 14.63 8.09 23.84
CA VAL A 239 15.37 9.24 24.41
C VAL A 239 16.21 9.92 23.35
N PHE A 240 16.48 11.22 23.53
CA PHE A 240 17.36 11.95 22.62
C PHE A 240 18.81 11.47 22.75
N ILE A 241 19.42 11.14 21.61
CA ILE A 241 20.86 10.98 21.45
C ILE A 241 21.46 12.30 20.97
N GLN A 242 20.80 12.93 19.99
CA GLN A 242 21.03 14.32 19.58
C GLN A 242 19.68 15.04 19.62
N THR A 243 19.61 16.13 20.39
CA THR A 243 18.41 16.97 20.46
C THR A 243 18.16 17.72 19.16
N PHE A 244 16.96 18.30 18.99
CA PHE A 244 16.59 19.04 17.79
C PHE A 244 17.64 20.05 17.34
N ARG A 245 17.97 20.03 16.05
CA ARG A 245 18.86 20.98 15.39
C ARG A 245 18.26 21.45 14.08
N ASN A 246 18.34 22.75 13.84
CA ASN A 246 18.21 23.33 12.50
C ASN A 246 19.46 23.00 11.66
N ALA A 247 19.62 21.70 11.35
CA ALA A 247 20.80 21.17 10.67
C ALA A 247 20.89 21.64 9.21
N LEU A 248 19.77 22.07 8.63
CA LEU A 248 19.74 22.66 7.30
C LEU A 248 20.08 24.15 7.29
N GLN A 249 20.27 24.80 8.44
CA GLN A 249 20.78 26.18 8.56
C GLN A 249 20.08 27.20 7.64
N GLY A 250 18.75 27.10 7.51
CA GLY A 250 17.95 28.00 6.67
C GLY A 250 17.99 27.69 5.17
N GLN A 251 18.48 26.52 4.74
CA GLN A 251 18.27 26.05 3.38
C GLN A 251 16.78 25.76 3.10
N PHE A 252 16.42 25.87 1.82
CA PHE A 252 15.07 25.62 1.30
C PHE A 252 13.95 26.51 1.87
N THR A 253 14.28 27.67 2.45
CA THR A 253 13.26 28.63 2.94
C THR A 253 12.39 29.20 1.81
N ASP A 254 12.82 29.04 0.56
CA ASP A 254 12.05 29.30 -0.65
C ASP A 254 10.99 28.22 -0.97
N MET A 255 10.96 27.11 -0.21
CA MET A 255 10.02 26.00 -0.35
C MET A 255 9.36 25.64 0.99
N GLU A 256 8.40 26.44 1.43
CA GLU A 256 7.77 26.34 2.76
C GLU A 256 6.27 26.03 2.74
N GLU A 257 5.64 26.05 1.56
CA GLU A 257 4.20 25.79 1.42
C GLU A 257 3.90 24.29 1.35
N ILE A 258 3.55 23.69 2.49
CA ILE A 258 3.29 22.25 2.63
C ILE A 258 4.53 21.46 2.16
N PRO A 259 5.62 21.49 2.95
CA PRO A 259 6.87 20.85 2.57
C PRO A 259 6.68 19.37 2.26
N LYS A 260 7.42 18.87 1.27
CA LYS A 260 7.56 17.44 0.99
C LYS A 260 9.01 17.07 1.17
N VAL A 261 9.30 16.19 2.11
CA VAL A 261 10.66 15.98 2.61
C VAL A 261 10.96 14.49 2.73
N GLY A 262 12.23 14.14 2.61
CA GLY A 262 12.70 12.78 2.77
C GLY A 262 14.13 12.79 3.28
N MET A 263 14.52 11.71 3.95
CA MET A 263 15.82 11.62 4.61
C MET A 263 16.37 10.19 4.52
N GLN A 264 17.65 10.05 4.22
CA GLN A 264 18.33 8.75 4.22
C GLN A 264 19.76 8.86 4.78
N TYR A 265 20.06 8.07 5.80
CA TYR A 265 21.42 7.87 6.29
C TYR A 265 22.18 6.93 5.35
N LEU A 266 23.40 7.29 5.00
CA LEU A 266 24.30 6.42 4.26
C LEU A 266 25.73 6.62 4.75
N ASN A 267 26.36 5.53 5.18
CA ASN A 267 27.78 5.49 5.50
C ASN A 267 28.52 4.79 4.36
N HIS A 268 29.04 5.58 3.42
CA HIS A 268 29.73 5.08 2.22
C HIS A 268 31.25 5.31 2.34
N PRO A 269 32.12 4.39 1.87
CA PRO A 269 33.58 4.54 1.99
C PRO A 269 34.15 5.87 1.47
N ASP A 270 33.57 6.41 0.39
CA ASP A 270 34.03 7.68 -0.20
C ASP A 270 33.65 8.92 0.61
N THR A 271 32.47 8.94 1.23
CA THR A 271 31.89 10.15 1.85
C THR A 271 31.90 10.10 3.38
N GLY A 272 32.08 8.91 3.96
CA GLY A 272 31.75 8.63 5.35
C GLY A 272 30.23 8.75 5.62
N PRO A 273 29.84 8.86 6.89
CA PRO A 273 28.44 8.94 7.31
C PRO A 273 27.82 10.27 6.93
N ARG A 274 26.72 10.22 6.17
CA ARG A 274 25.94 11.37 5.72
C ARG A 274 24.46 11.11 5.92
N ILE A 275 23.71 12.19 6.13
CA ILE A 275 22.26 12.22 6.05
C ILE A 275 21.91 12.95 4.76
N HIS A 276 21.40 12.21 3.78
CA HIS A 276 20.89 12.75 2.52
C HIS A 276 19.46 13.23 2.70
N ILE A 277 19.11 14.33 2.04
CA ILE A 277 17.85 15.03 2.24
C ILE A 277 17.27 15.42 0.89
N CYS A 278 15.96 15.25 0.72
CA CYS A 278 15.18 15.88 -0.33
C CYS A 278 14.16 16.84 0.28
N TRP A 279 13.89 17.93 -0.41
CA TRP A 279 13.00 19.00 0.04
C TRP A 279 12.27 19.64 -1.14
N GLY A 280 10.96 19.52 -1.18
CA GLY A 280 10.06 20.18 -2.12
C GLY A 280 8.91 20.88 -1.38
N GLN A 281 7.95 21.38 -2.15
CA GLN A 281 6.71 21.94 -1.63
C GLN A 281 5.51 21.49 -2.47
N HIS A 282 4.28 21.82 -2.04
CA HIS A 282 3.07 21.38 -2.75
C HIS A 282 3.03 21.91 -4.19
N LEU A 283 3.29 23.22 -4.39
CA LEU A 283 3.43 23.85 -5.70
C LEU A 283 4.87 24.31 -5.91
N GLN A 284 5.73 23.43 -6.41
CA GLN A 284 7.17 23.71 -6.45
C GLN A 284 7.56 24.56 -7.68
N PRO A 285 8.39 25.62 -7.52
CA PRO A 285 8.95 26.35 -8.65
C PRO A 285 9.87 25.47 -9.49
N GLU A 286 9.75 25.54 -10.82
CA GLU A 286 10.47 24.69 -11.77
C GLU A 286 12.01 24.78 -11.69
N ASN A 287 12.53 25.86 -11.10
CA ASN A 287 13.96 26.12 -10.91
C ASN A 287 14.45 25.88 -9.47
N ALA A 288 13.63 25.28 -8.60
CA ALA A 288 13.98 25.01 -7.21
C ALA A 288 14.62 23.63 -7.04
N ALA A 289 15.94 23.60 -6.83
CA ALA A 289 16.69 22.39 -6.52
C ALA A 289 16.29 21.84 -5.13
N SER A 290 16.19 20.52 -5.01
CA SER A 290 15.55 19.87 -3.86
C SER A 290 16.46 18.96 -3.04
N HIS A 291 17.64 18.57 -3.53
CA HIS A 291 18.46 17.55 -2.87
C HIS A 291 19.73 18.09 -2.23
N GLY A 292 20.16 17.50 -1.12
CA GLY A 292 21.39 17.81 -0.43
C GLY A 292 21.82 16.71 0.54
N TRP A 293 22.87 16.98 1.31
CA TRP A 293 23.23 16.18 2.47
C TRP A 293 23.82 17.03 3.58
N ILE A 294 23.89 16.45 4.77
CA ILE A 294 24.62 16.94 5.94
C ILE A 294 25.46 15.80 6.56
N ASN A 295 26.38 16.15 7.44
CA ASN A 295 27.01 15.21 8.36
C ASN A 295 25.99 14.67 9.38
N ALA A 296 26.18 13.42 9.81
CA ALA A 296 25.31 12.79 10.82
C ALA A 296 25.43 13.42 12.23
N ASN A 297 26.53 14.12 12.52
CA ASN A 297 26.65 14.95 13.71
C ASN A 297 25.92 16.28 13.49
N LEU A 298 24.73 16.41 14.06
CA LEU A 298 23.83 17.54 13.87
C LEU A 298 24.37 18.86 14.48
N THR A 299 25.39 18.81 15.33
CA THR A 299 26.08 20.03 15.81
C THR A 299 27.11 20.57 14.81
N ALA A 300 27.50 19.77 13.82
CA ALA A 300 28.44 20.15 12.77
C ALA A 300 27.94 19.67 11.40
N PRO A 301 26.76 20.13 10.93
CA PRO A 301 26.05 19.52 9.81
C PRO A 301 26.73 19.72 8.44
N ASP A 302 27.53 20.77 8.23
CA ASP A 302 28.24 21.04 6.95
C ASP A 302 27.41 20.76 5.68
N PHE A 303 26.28 21.46 5.53
CA PHE A 303 25.37 21.23 4.41
C PHE A 303 26.07 21.35 3.05
N LYS A 304 25.82 20.38 2.16
CA LYS A 304 26.17 20.44 0.73
C LYS A 304 24.94 20.14 -0.11
N GLY A 305 24.84 20.80 -1.25
CA GLY A 305 23.83 20.47 -2.25
C GLY A 305 23.01 21.66 -2.69
N ARG A 306 21.68 21.51 -2.69
CA ARG A 306 20.77 22.14 -3.65
C ARG A 306 21.02 21.61 -5.07
N TRP A 307 20.90 20.30 -5.22
CA TRP A 307 20.99 19.61 -6.50
C TRP A 307 19.60 19.31 -7.07
N PHE A 308 19.55 19.10 -8.38
CA PHE A 308 18.41 18.52 -9.08
C PHE A 308 18.66 17.04 -9.36
N ILE A 309 17.59 16.28 -9.52
CA ILE A 309 17.62 14.91 -10.04
C ILE A 309 17.33 14.98 -11.54
N GLY A 310 18.38 14.86 -12.35
CA GLY A 310 18.30 14.95 -13.81
C GLY A 310 17.45 16.12 -14.32
N ASN A 311 16.59 15.82 -15.29
CA ASN A 311 15.57 16.71 -15.85
C ASN A 311 14.15 16.26 -15.50
N GLN A 312 13.98 15.62 -14.33
CA GLN A 312 12.71 15.03 -13.93
C GLN A 312 11.70 16.09 -13.46
N ASN A 313 10.41 15.75 -13.51
CA ASN A 313 9.35 16.56 -12.91
C ASN A 313 9.60 16.68 -11.39
N LEU A 314 9.59 17.92 -10.88
CA LEU A 314 9.85 18.20 -9.47
C LEU A 314 8.80 17.60 -8.53
N HIS A 315 7.58 17.34 -9.02
CA HIS A 315 6.53 16.64 -8.27
C HIS A 315 6.80 15.13 -8.11
N SER A 316 7.83 14.58 -8.76
CA SER A 316 8.15 13.15 -8.75
C SER A 316 9.40 12.79 -7.94
N VAL A 317 10.15 13.75 -7.38
CA VAL A 317 11.53 13.51 -6.91
C VAL A 317 11.80 13.78 -5.43
N ASN A 318 10.85 14.28 -4.64
CA ASN A 318 11.15 14.83 -3.30
C ASN A 318 10.10 14.59 -2.19
N GLY A 319 9.67 13.35 -2.00
CA GLY A 319 8.76 12.94 -0.91
C GLY A 319 9.31 11.82 -0.03
N TYR A 320 10.32 11.08 -0.50
CA TYR A 320 10.97 10.03 0.27
C TYR A 320 12.35 9.71 -0.29
N MET A 321 13.16 9.04 0.53
CA MET A 321 14.49 8.57 0.19
C MET A 321 14.78 7.25 0.91
N PHE A 322 15.57 6.39 0.28
CA PHE A 322 16.12 5.19 0.92
C PHE A 322 17.37 4.72 0.18
N ASP A 323 18.20 3.91 0.85
CA ASP A 323 19.38 3.31 0.23
C ASP A 323 19.01 2.07 -0.59
N ILE A 324 19.79 1.82 -1.64
CA ILE A 324 19.72 0.63 -2.49
C ILE A 324 20.87 -0.29 -2.08
N PRO A 325 20.65 -1.61 -1.90
CA PRO A 325 21.72 -2.55 -1.56
C PRO A 325 22.90 -2.41 -2.50
N ALA A 326 24.11 -2.24 -1.94
CA ALA A 326 25.30 -1.90 -2.71
C ALA A 326 25.57 -2.88 -3.86
N SER A 327 25.48 -4.18 -3.61
CA SER A 327 25.66 -5.22 -4.63
C SER A 327 24.65 -5.10 -5.78
N TRP A 328 23.40 -4.75 -5.48
CA TRP A 328 22.37 -4.54 -6.49
C TRP A 328 22.62 -3.27 -7.30
N ALA A 329 22.95 -2.17 -6.62
CA ALA A 329 23.27 -0.89 -7.25
C ALA A 329 24.53 -0.95 -8.14
N ASP A 330 25.55 -1.69 -7.72
CA ASP A 330 26.76 -1.91 -8.52
C ASP A 330 26.46 -2.68 -9.79
N THR A 331 25.66 -3.74 -9.67
CA THR A 331 25.30 -4.61 -10.78
C THR A 331 24.40 -3.91 -11.80
N HIS A 332 23.39 -3.18 -11.33
CA HIS A 332 22.31 -2.70 -12.20
C HIS A 332 22.32 -1.18 -12.42
N LEU A 333 22.99 -0.40 -11.57
CA LEU A 333 22.86 1.06 -11.56
C LEU A 333 24.19 1.81 -11.63
N ALA A 334 25.30 1.11 -11.88
CA ALA A 334 26.64 1.69 -11.90
C ALA A 334 26.95 2.52 -10.62
N GLY A 335 26.63 1.95 -9.46
CA GLY A 335 26.96 2.53 -8.14
C GLY A 335 26.07 3.70 -7.71
N ARG A 336 24.83 3.75 -8.19
CA ARG A 336 23.81 4.70 -7.67
C ARG A 336 23.11 4.09 -6.47
N TYR A 337 23.63 4.38 -5.27
CA TYR A 337 23.22 3.72 -4.03
C TYR A 337 22.04 4.38 -3.31
N LEU A 338 21.54 5.52 -3.80
CA LEU A 338 20.39 6.20 -3.20
C LEU A 338 19.23 6.21 -4.16
N ALA A 339 18.04 6.04 -3.61
CA ALA A 339 16.79 6.22 -4.32
C ALA A 339 16.04 7.43 -3.75
N THR A 340 15.33 8.14 -4.62
CA THR A 340 14.43 9.22 -4.24
C THR A 340 13.22 9.22 -5.15
N GLY A 341 12.11 9.74 -4.65
CA GLY A 341 10.88 9.85 -5.41
C GLY A 341 9.83 10.62 -4.64
N ARG A 342 8.69 10.82 -5.28
CA ARG A 342 7.50 11.42 -4.69
C ARG A 342 6.29 10.91 -5.44
N MET A 343 5.22 10.65 -4.70
CA MET A 343 3.89 10.65 -5.28
C MET A 343 3.22 11.96 -4.89
N ARG A 344 2.65 12.65 -5.88
CA ARG A 344 1.80 13.81 -5.65
C ARG A 344 0.37 13.43 -6.04
N ASP A 345 -0.55 13.69 -5.12
CA ASP A 345 -1.98 13.53 -5.30
C ASP A 345 -2.46 14.22 -6.59
N GLY A 346 -3.55 13.71 -7.17
CA GLY A 346 -3.99 14.12 -8.51
C GLY A 346 -3.14 13.58 -9.65
N GLY A 347 -2.09 12.80 -9.38
CA GLY A 347 -1.28 12.12 -10.41
C GLY A 347 -0.21 12.99 -11.06
N GLN A 348 0.03 14.18 -10.51
CA GLN A 348 0.96 15.17 -11.05
C GLN A 348 2.43 14.80 -10.81
N GLY A 349 2.70 13.87 -9.89
CA GLY A 349 4.01 13.23 -9.71
C GLY A 349 4.15 11.89 -10.47
N GLY A 350 3.09 11.47 -11.17
CA GLY A 350 2.91 10.13 -11.70
C GLY A 350 1.69 9.42 -11.06
N MET A 351 0.98 8.61 -11.84
CA MET A 351 -0.17 7.81 -11.38
C MET A 351 0.29 6.53 -10.64
N GLY A 352 1.14 6.70 -9.63
CA GLY A 352 1.79 5.67 -8.82
C GLY A 352 3.05 6.23 -8.13
N PRO A 353 3.75 5.46 -7.29
CA PRO A 353 5.02 5.90 -6.71
C PRO A 353 6.09 6.05 -7.80
N ALA A 354 6.93 7.08 -7.69
CA ALA A 354 8.07 7.31 -8.57
C ALA A 354 9.38 6.90 -7.88
N LEU A 355 10.38 6.48 -8.65
CA LEU A 355 11.67 6.07 -8.11
C LEU A 355 12.80 6.37 -9.08
N PHE A 356 13.75 7.17 -8.60
CA PHE A 356 14.97 7.51 -9.31
C PHE A 356 16.18 7.12 -8.47
N ALA A 357 17.03 6.27 -9.01
CA ALA A 357 18.31 5.96 -8.41
C ALA A 357 19.35 7.02 -8.81
N TYR A 358 20.19 7.46 -7.88
CA TYR A 358 21.22 8.46 -8.14
C TYR A 358 22.43 8.33 -7.18
N ARG A 359 23.50 9.07 -7.50
CA ARG A 359 24.70 9.18 -6.65
C ARG A 359 25.08 10.65 -6.49
N PRO A 360 24.97 11.24 -5.30
CA PRO A 360 25.26 12.66 -5.09
C PRO A 360 26.73 13.00 -4.88
N TRP A 361 27.69 12.11 -5.16
CA TRP A 361 29.13 12.41 -5.04
C TRP A 361 29.92 12.03 -6.30
N LEU A 362 31.04 12.73 -6.47
CA LEU A 362 32.06 12.47 -7.48
C LEU A 362 33.14 11.53 -6.92
N SER A 363 34.15 11.22 -7.75
CA SER A 363 35.32 10.45 -7.32
C SER A 363 35.93 11.02 -6.05
N GLY A 364 36.26 10.15 -5.09
CA GLY A 364 36.81 10.54 -3.79
C GLY A 364 35.81 11.22 -2.85
N GLY A 365 34.50 11.08 -3.08
CA GLY A 365 33.46 11.57 -2.17
C GLY A 365 33.19 13.07 -2.26
N VAL A 366 33.70 13.74 -3.30
CA VAL A 366 33.54 15.18 -3.48
C VAL A 366 32.10 15.53 -3.82
N ALA A 367 31.53 16.49 -3.08
CA ALA A 367 30.20 17.05 -3.36
C ALA A 367 30.17 17.79 -4.70
N PRO A 368 29.21 17.50 -5.60
CA PRO A 368 28.94 18.33 -6.77
C PRO A 368 28.55 19.76 -6.36
N ALA A 369 28.79 20.73 -7.23
CA ALA A 369 28.39 22.12 -6.99
C ALA A 369 26.86 22.24 -6.88
N SER A 370 26.38 23.20 -6.08
CA SER A 370 24.95 23.56 -6.04
C SER A 370 24.43 23.90 -7.44
N GLY A 371 23.17 23.57 -7.72
CA GLY A 371 22.55 23.72 -9.04
C GLY A 371 22.88 22.60 -10.04
N THR A 372 23.78 21.66 -9.69
CA THR A 372 24.06 20.51 -10.54
C THR A 372 22.81 19.64 -10.73
N ARG A 373 22.56 19.23 -11.98
CA ARG A 373 21.61 18.16 -12.32
C ARG A 373 22.34 16.83 -12.22
N LEU A 374 22.09 16.08 -11.15
CA LEU A 374 22.72 14.79 -10.89
C LEU A 374 22.24 13.76 -11.90
N GLN A 375 23.14 12.91 -12.36
CA GLN A 375 22.78 11.77 -13.19
C GLN A 375 21.99 10.74 -12.39
N GLU A 376 20.89 10.29 -12.98
CA GLU A 376 19.90 9.43 -12.39
C GLU A 376 19.54 8.26 -13.31
N LYS A 377 18.85 7.28 -12.75
CA LYS A 377 18.19 6.21 -13.50
C LYS A 377 16.76 6.08 -12.98
N ALA A 378 15.78 6.30 -13.85
CA ALA A 378 14.38 6.02 -13.54
C ALA A 378 14.18 4.50 -13.40
N LEU A 379 13.57 4.08 -12.30
CA LEU A 379 13.23 2.70 -11.98
C LEU A 379 11.72 2.49 -11.91
N LEU A 380 11.00 3.50 -11.38
CA LEU A 380 9.54 3.57 -11.41
C LEU A 380 9.15 4.98 -11.86
N LEU A 381 8.36 5.08 -12.92
CA LEU A 381 7.78 6.34 -13.35
C LEU A 381 6.55 6.02 -14.19
N TYR A 382 5.39 6.09 -13.54
CA TYR A 382 4.08 5.96 -14.16
C TYR A 382 3.69 7.21 -14.93
N GLU A 383 2.69 7.08 -15.80
CA GLU A 383 2.18 8.20 -16.59
C GLU A 383 1.65 9.33 -15.71
N ASN A 384 1.74 10.56 -16.22
CA ASN A 384 1.43 11.77 -15.47
C ASN A 384 0.06 12.33 -15.88
N ALA A 385 -0.74 12.77 -14.91
CA ALA A 385 -2.05 13.38 -15.17
C ALA A 385 -1.97 14.68 -15.98
N ASP A 386 -0.84 15.39 -15.93
CA ASP A 386 -0.60 16.58 -16.77
C ASP A 386 -0.37 16.20 -18.25
N SER A 387 -0.05 14.94 -18.55
CA SER A 387 0.14 14.41 -19.91
C SER A 387 -1.10 13.74 -20.49
N THR A 388 -1.99 13.22 -19.63
CA THR A 388 -3.26 12.60 -20.04
C THR A 388 -4.27 12.57 -18.90
N GLU A 389 -5.55 12.79 -19.21
CA GLU A 389 -6.64 12.58 -18.23
C GLU A 389 -7.02 11.09 -18.07
N GLU A 390 -6.54 10.20 -18.93
CA GLU A 390 -6.88 8.78 -18.86
C GLU A 390 -6.12 8.08 -17.74
N ILE A 391 -6.79 7.19 -17.00
CA ILE A 391 -6.14 6.34 -15.99
C ILE A 391 -5.47 5.18 -16.73
N THR A 392 -4.28 5.45 -17.27
CA THR A 392 -3.51 4.53 -18.09
C THR A 392 -2.04 4.53 -17.67
N ARG A 393 -1.32 3.44 -17.95
CA ARG A 393 0.10 3.25 -17.56
C ARG A 393 0.36 3.67 -16.11
N CYS A 394 -0.60 3.32 -15.25
CA CYS A 394 -0.62 3.64 -13.84
C CYS A 394 -0.36 2.38 -13.01
N MET A 395 -0.15 2.57 -11.71
CA MET A 395 -0.17 1.47 -10.77
C MET A 395 -1.59 0.86 -10.73
N ASN A 396 -1.68 -0.46 -10.62
CA ASN A 396 -2.95 -1.17 -10.51
C ASN A 396 -3.72 -0.69 -9.27
N GLY A 397 -5.00 -0.37 -9.45
CA GLY A 397 -5.83 0.18 -8.38
C GLY A 397 -5.46 1.61 -7.98
N TYR A 398 -4.69 2.33 -8.80
CA TYR A 398 -4.38 3.75 -8.58
C TYR A 398 -5.64 4.60 -8.40
N GLN A 399 -5.59 5.52 -7.44
CA GLN A 399 -6.55 6.60 -7.30
C GLN A 399 -5.81 7.92 -7.07
N HIS A 400 -6.39 9.04 -7.50
CA HIS A 400 -5.76 10.35 -7.33
C HIS A 400 -5.46 10.72 -5.87
N ALA A 401 -6.19 10.13 -4.93
CA ALA A 401 -6.03 10.35 -3.50
C ALA A 401 -4.97 9.44 -2.84
N ASP A 402 -4.26 8.60 -3.59
CA ASP A 402 -3.18 7.79 -3.02
C ASP A 402 -2.11 8.68 -2.35
N GLU A 403 -1.52 8.21 -1.25
CA GLU A 403 -0.42 8.89 -0.55
C GLU A 403 0.70 7.87 -0.31
N TRP A 404 1.94 8.18 -0.72
CA TRP A 404 3.13 7.38 -0.43
C TRP A 404 4.18 8.27 0.24
N GLU A 405 4.36 8.09 1.54
CA GLU A 405 5.14 8.99 2.41
C GLU A 405 6.45 8.34 2.91
N GLY A 406 6.69 7.07 2.56
CA GLY A 406 7.90 6.36 2.91
C GLY A 406 8.21 5.21 1.95
N GLY A 407 9.46 4.74 1.99
CA GLY A 407 9.86 3.55 1.27
C GLY A 407 11.15 2.97 1.83
N ALA A 408 11.42 1.71 1.51
CA ALA A 408 12.64 1.02 1.89
C ALA A 408 12.96 -0.08 0.89
N TRP A 409 14.25 -0.29 0.62
CA TRP A 409 14.68 -1.51 -0.04
C TRP A 409 14.94 -2.60 1.00
N ILE A 410 13.99 -3.53 1.10
CA ILE A 410 14.06 -4.64 2.04
C ILE A 410 15.06 -5.68 1.52
N THR A 411 15.98 -6.06 2.39
CA THR A 411 16.87 -7.21 2.22
C THR A 411 16.96 -7.87 3.58
N THR A 412 16.21 -8.94 3.75
CA THR A 412 16.15 -9.67 5.02
C THR A 412 17.48 -10.38 5.29
N PRO A 413 17.80 -10.72 6.55
CA PRO A 413 18.96 -11.54 6.88
C PRO A 413 18.98 -12.91 6.19
N SER A 414 17.81 -13.44 5.79
CA SER A 414 17.68 -14.70 5.05
C SER A 414 17.97 -14.56 3.55
N GLY A 415 18.10 -13.32 3.05
CA GLY A 415 18.38 -13.01 1.65
C GLY A 415 17.15 -12.70 0.80
N LYS A 416 15.93 -12.73 1.36
CA LYS A 416 14.74 -12.24 0.65
C LYS A 416 14.80 -10.73 0.42
N SER A 417 14.28 -10.24 -0.69
CA SER A 417 14.28 -8.83 -1.04
C SER A 417 12.94 -8.37 -1.61
N ALA A 418 12.62 -7.10 -1.36
CA ALA A 418 11.50 -6.40 -1.97
C ALA A 418 11.79 -4.90 -1.94
N LEU A 419 11.30 -4.16 -2.93
CA LEU A 419 11.13 -2.73 -2.77
C LEU A 419 9.78 -2.48 -2.08
N LEU A 420 9.78 -1.73 -0.99
CA LEU A 420 8.58 -1.40 -0.21
C LEU A 420 8.26 0.09 -0.33
N PHE A 421 6.98 0.41 -0.54
CA PHE A 421 6.41 1.74 -0.28
C PHE A 421 5.40 1.65 0.86
N ALA A 422 5.46 2.61 1.78
CA ALA A 422 4.53 2.77 2.89
C ALA A 422 3.66 4.01 2.62
N GLY A 423 2.35 3.87 2.77
CA GLY A 423 1.43 4.95 2.46
C GLY A 423 0.00 4.77 2.93
N THR A 424 -0.76 5.86 2.85
CA THR A 424 -2.22 5.86 3.02
C THR A 424 -2.84 5.68 1.63
N LYS A 425 -3.15 4.43 1.28
CA LYS A 425 -3.67 4.05 -0.03
C LYS A 425 -5.16 4.33 -0.10
N ALA A 426 -5.62 4.97 -1.17
CA ALA A 426 -7.05 5.07 -1.45
C ALA A 426 -7.56 3.77 -2.08
N THR A 427 -8.56 3.15 -1.46
CA THR A 427 -9.11 1.83 -1.85
C THR A 427 -10.63 1.86 -2.02
N GLY A 428 -11.21 3.04 -1.87
CA GLY A 428 -12.64 3.25 -1.97
C GLY A 428 -13.24 2.98 -3.35
N THR A 429 -14.56 2.84 -3.40
CA THR A 429 -15.32 2.64 -4.66
C THR A 429 -15.34 3.90 -5.54
N ARG A 430 -15.09 5.07 -4.95
CA ARG A 430 -14.98 6.38 -5.61
C ARG A 430 -13.91 7.25 -4.96
N TYR A 431 -13.36 8.16 -5.76
CA TYR A 431 -12.45 9.22 -5.33
C TYR A 431 -12.74 10.53 -6.08
N TRP A 432 -12.51 11.65 -5.41
CA TRP A 432 -12.85 12.97 -5.93
C TRP A 432 -11.98 14.08 -5.37
N TYR A 433 -11.96 15.22 -6.07
CA TYR A 433 -11.39 16.47 -5.59
C TYR A 433 -12.49 17.37 -5.04
N GLY A 434 -12.35 17.80 -3.80
CA GLY A 434 -13.35 18.61 -3.10
C GLY A 434 -13.24 18.42 -1.60
N PHE A 435 -14.37 18.11 -0.97
CA PHE A 435 -14.51 18.01 0.48
C PHE A 435 -15.12 16.67 0.89
N ARG A 436 -15.13 16.37 2.19
CA ARG A 436 -15.93 15.28 2.72
C ARG A 436 -17.41 15.64 2.70
N ASN A 437 -18.24 14.67 2.34
CA ASN A 437 -19.69 14.81 2.45
C ASN A 437 -20.11 14.62 3.93
N PRO A 438 -20.92 15.53 4.50
CA PRO A 438 -21.32 15.48 5.90
C PRO A 438 -22.29 14.33 6.23
N ASP A 439 -23.05 13.85 5.25
CA ASP A 439 -24.09 12.85 5.45
C ASP A 439 -23.56 11.43 5.30
N SER A 440 -22.61 11.19 4.39
CA SER A 440 -22.06 9.85 4.16
C SER A 440 -20.65 9.87 3.56
N PRO A 441 -19.72 9.02 4.05
CA PRO A 441 -18.41 8.85 3.42
C PRO A 441 -18.47 8.24 2.02
N ASP A 442 -19.58 7.59 1.63
CA ASP A 442 -19.76 6.95 0.31
C ASP A 442 -20.20 7.93 -0.80
N SER A 443 -20.63 9.14 -0.39
CA SER A 443 -21.11 10.18 -1.29
C SER A 443 -20.00 11.18 -1.59
N PRO A 444 -19.67 11.46 -2.86
CA PRO A 444 -18.69 12.50 -3.18
C PRO A 444 -19.25 13.89 -2.86
N CYS A 445 -18.37 14.80 -2.46
CA CYS A 445 -18.65 16.24 -2.37
C CYS A 445 -17.57 16.97 -3.16
N VAL A 446 -17.86 17.22 -4.43
CA VAL A 446 -16.95 17.79 -5.42
C VAL A 446 -16.91 19.31 -5.29
N ASP A 447 -15.72 19.92 -5.41
CA ASP A 447 -15.63 21.37 -5.60
C ASP A 447 -16.08 21.74 -7.03
N THR A 448 -17.28 22.30 -7.16
CA THR A 448 -17.90 22.63 -8.45
C THR A 448 -17.24 23.78 -9.18
N HIS A 449 -16.34 24.52 -8.53
CA HIS A 449 -15.58 25.60 -9.16
C HIS A 449 -14.38 25.08 -9.95
N ILE A 450 -14.01 23.80 -9.79
CA ILE A 450 -12.92 23.18 -10.51
C ILE A 450 -13.44 22.51 -11.77
N THR A 451 -13.06 23.07 -12.92
CA THR A 451 -13.51 22.63 -14.26
C THR A 451 -12.39 22.13 -15.16
N ASP A 452 -11.14 22.22 -14.70
CA ASP A 452 -9.95 22.01 -15.54
C ASP A 452 -9.58 20.53 -15.69
N PHE A 453 -10.19 19.65 -14.90
CA PHE A 453 -9.99 18.20 -14.94
C PHE A 453 -11.22 17.45 -14.43
N THR A 454 -11.26 16.14 -14.66
CA THR A 454 -12.30 15.26 -14.10
C THR A 454 -12.18 15.17 -12.58
N THR A 455 -13.12 15.78 -11.85
CA THR A 455 -13.07 15.93 -10.39
C THR A 455 -13.62 14.74 -9.61
N CYS A 456 -14.29 13.76 -10.22
CA CYS A 456 -14.76 12.55 -9.54
C CYS A 456 -14.69 11.34 -10.47
N ARG A 457 -14.16 10.23 -9.93
CA ARG A 457 -14.08 8.95 -10.62
C ARG A 457 -14.50 7.79 -9.72
N ASN A 458 -15.01 6.72 -10.34
CA ASN A 458 -15.15 5.42 -9.70
C ASN A 458 -13.78 4.72 -9.64
N ALA A 459 -13.68 3.65 -8.85
CA ALA A 459 -12.44 2.89 -8.64
C ALA A 459 -11.82 2.33 -9.93
N ASP A 460 -12.62 2.09 -10.97
CA ASP A 460 -12.16 1.65 -12.29
C ASP A 460 -11.63 2.79 -13.19
N GLY A 461 -11.63 4.03 -12.69
CA GLY A 461 -11.20 5.23 -13.41
C GLY A 461 -12.31 5.90 -14.23
N SER A 462 -13.49 5.31 -14.37
CA SER A 462 -14.63 5.92 -15.05
C SER A 462 -15.14 7.16 -14.31
N ARG A 463 -15.73 8.12 -15.04
CA ARG A 463 -16.27 9.36 -14.44
C ARG A 463 -17.47 9.06 -13.56
N CYS A 464 -17.56 9.71 -12.40
CA CYS A 464 -18.78 9.66 -11.58
C CYS A 464 -19.97 10.30 -12.33
N PRO A 465 -21.18 9.72 -12.26
CA PRO A 465 -22.41 10.41 -12.67
C PRO A 465 -22.59 11.75 -11.96
N GLN A 466 -22.96 12.80 -12.68
CA GLN A 466 -23.12 14.15 -12.10
C GLN A 466 -24.22 14.23 -11.04
N GLU A 467 -25.25 13.39 -11.15
CA GLU A 467 -26.30 13.27 -10.12
C GLU A 467 -25.76 12.89 -8.73
N ASN A 468 -24.57 12.28 -8.64
CA ASN A 468 -23.95 11.90 -7.38
C ASN A 468 -23.31 13.08 -6.62
N PHE A 469 -23.27 14.28 -7.21
CA PHE A 469 -22.58 15.44 -6.60
C PHE A 469 -23.47 16.24 -5.63
N SER A 470 -24.67 15.75 -5.29
CA SER A 470 -25.58 16.40 -4.35
C SER A 470 -25.06 16.40 -2.91
N GLY A 471 -25.44 17.41 -2.12
CA GLY A 471 -25.12 17.48 -0.69
C GLY A 471 -23.74 18.07 -0.38
N CYS A 472 -23.08 18.68 -1.37
CA CYS A 472 -21.83 19.37 -1.14
C CYS A 472 -22.02 20.76 -0.54
N CYS A 473 -21.08 21.16 0.31
CA CYS A 473 -21.05 22.45 0.98
C CYS A 473 -20.70 23.60 0.01
N ASP A 474 -21.25 24.78 0.25
CA ASP A 474 -20.85 26.03 -0.40
C ASP A 474 -20.24 26.97 0.67
N GLY A 475 -18.91 26.93 0.81
CA GLY A 475 -18.13 27.76 1.73
C GLY A 475 -17.96 27.23 3.17
N ASN A 476 -18.95 26.55 3.75
CA ASN A 476 -18.89 25.99 5.12
C ASN A 476 -18.71 24.46 5.11
N CYS A 477 -17.57 24.00 4.62
CA CYS A 477 -17.27 22.58 4.48
C CYS A 477 -16.75 21.95 5.78
N ILE A 478 -17.11 20.68 6.02
CA ILE A 478 -16.67 19.93 7.21
C ILE A 478 -15.23 19.44 7.14
N SER A 479 -14.57 19.63 6.00
CA SER A 479 -13.18 19.30 5.78
C SER A 479 -12.49 20.38 4.95
N ASP A 480 -11.17 20.34 4.93
CA ASP A 480 -10.39 21.09 3.96
C ASP A 480 -10.53 20.48 2.57
N ARG A 481 -10.24 21.32 1.56
CA ARG A 481 -10.26 20.91 0.16
C ARG A 481 -9.08 20.01 -0.17
N GLY A 482 -9.31 18.94 -0.93
CA GLY A 482 -8.26 18.07 -1.43
C GLY A 482 -8.80 16.85 -2.15
N TRP A 483 -7.92 15.90 -2.46
CA TRP A 483 -8.33 14.59 -2.96
C TRP A 483 -8.84 13.72 -1.80
N TRP A 484 -10.04 13.17 -1.98
CA TRP A 484 -10.74 12.29 -1.06
C TRP A 484 -11.08 10.97 -1.74
N SER A 485 -11.21 9.91 -0.95
CA SER A 485 -11.77 8.63 -1.36
C SER A 485 -12.83 8.19 -0.37
N THR A 486 -13.73 7.33 -0.81
CA THR A 486 -14.71 6.69 0.09
C THR A 486 -14.02 5.84 1.18
N ARG A 487 -12.80 5.35 0.92
CA ARG A 487 -11.96 4.64 1.89
C ARG A 487 -10.48 4.86 1.62
N PHE A 488 -9.73 4.98 2.71
CA PHE A 488 -8.28 4.81 2.75
C PHE A 488 -7.91 3.63 3.65
N ASP A 489 -6.78 3.00 3.36
CA ASP A 489 -6.15 1.95 4.17
C ASP A 489 -4.66 2.29 4.33
N ALA A 490 -4.07 2.01 5.50
CA ALA A 490 -2.62 2.09 5.65
C ALA A 490 -1.98 0.83 5.06
N GLN A 491 -1.11 0.99 4.05
CA GLN A 491 -0.55 -0.16 3.32
C GLN A 491 0.98 -0.13 3.22
N LEU A 492 1.56 -1.33 3.30
CA LEU A 492 2.92 -1.63 2.86
C LEU A 492 2.83 -2.37 1.52
N THR A 493 3.26 -1.74 0.44
CA THR A 493 3.14 -2.25 -0.92
C THR A 493 4.50 -2.69 -1.46
N LEU A 494 4.58 -3.91 -1.99
CA LEU A 494 5.84 -4.56 -2.35
C LEU A 494 5.98 -4.74 -3.86
N PHE A 495 7.15 -4.38 -4.38
CA PHE A 495 7.58 -4.49 -5.77
C PHE A 495 8.74 -5.47 -5.90
N ASP A 496 8.78 -6.19 -7.01
CA ASP A 496 9.83 -7.16 -7.32
C ASP A 496 11.12 -6.44 -7.77
N PRO A 497 12.24 -6.59 -7.04
CA PRO A 497 13.54 -6.06 -7.45
C PRO A 497 14.00 -6.51 -8.85
N ALA A 498 13.56 -7.69 -9.31
CA ALA A 498 13.89 -8.20 -10.64
C ALA A 498 13.22 -7.38 -11.76
N ASP A 499 12.03 -6.84 -11.53
CA ASP A 499 11.38 -5.95 -12.49
C ASP A 499 12.11 -4.61 -12.58
N LEU A 500 12.58 -4.08 -11.45
CA LEU A 500 13.43 -2.89 -11.43
C LEU A 500 14.77 -3.13 -12.13
N ALA A 501 15.31 -4.36 -12.07
CA ALA A 501 16.52 -4.73 -12.81
C ALA A 501 16.26 -4.76 -14.33
N LYS A 502 15.09 -5.23 -14.76
CA LYS A 502 14.67 -5.18 -16.18
C LYS A 502 14.52 -3.75 -16.68
N VAL A 503 13.96 -2.85 -15.86
CA VAL A 503 13.90 -1.40 -16.16
C VAL A 503 15.30 -0.81 -16.23
N ALA A 504 16.17 -1.15 -15.27
CA ALA A 504 17.56 -0.70 -15.28
C ALA A 504 18.28 -1.11 -16.58
N ALA A 505 18.04 -2.34 -17.05
CA ALA A 505 18.57 -2.89 -18.30
C ALA A 505 17.88 -2.37 -19.58
N GLY A 506 16.77 -1.63 -19.48
CA GLY A 506 16.00 -1.14 -20.62
C GLY A 506 15.16 -2.21 -21.34
N THR A 507 14.86 -3.31 -20.65
CA THR A 507 14.03 -4.43 -21.17
C THR A 507 12.59 -4.40 -20.66
N MET A 508 12.29 -3.44 -19.79
CA MET A 508 10.96 -3.13 -19.24
C MET A 508 10.86 -1.61 -19.14
N GLU A 509 9.70 -1.05 -19.45
CA GLU A 509 9.44 0.38 -19.32
C GLU A 509 9.23 0.76 -17.85
N SER A 510 9.57 1.99 -17.44
CA SER A 510 9.50 2.42 -16.03
C SER A 510 8.10 2.44 -15.42
N TRP A 511 7.05 2.45 -16.24
CA TRP A 511 5.64 2.41 -15.81
C TRP A 511 5.07 0.98 -15.77
N GLN A 512 5.83 -0.02 -16.19
CA GLN A 512 5.38 -1.41 -16.26
C GLN A 512 5.48 -2.20 -14.95
N PRO A 513 6.50 -2.01 -14.07
CA PRO A 513 6.51 -2.72 -12.80
C PRO A 513 5.21 -2.46 -12.03
N GLN A 514 4.68 -3.51 -11.42
CA GLN A 514 3.48 -3.44 -10.58
C GLN A 514 3.80 -4.04 -9.22
N PRO A 515 3.11 -3.61 -8.16
CA PRO A 515 3.25 -4.29 -6.89
C PRO A 515 2.75 -5.73 -7.03
N TYR A 516 3.50 -6.69 -6.48
CA TYR A 516 3.08 -8.09 -6.49
C TYR A 516 2.19 -8.42 -5.28
N THR A 517 2.26 -7.61 -4.22
CA THR A 517 1.39 -7.74 -3.04
C THR A 517 1.36 -6.45 -2.22
N SER A 518 0.35 -6.32 -1.38
CA SER A 518 0.19 -5.24 -0.40
C SER A 518 -0.25 -5.83 0.93
N ILE A 519 0.19 -5.21 2.02
CA ILE A 519 -0.12 -5.60 3.39
C ILE A 519 -0.88 -4.44 4.01
N ASP A 520 -2.12 -4.68 4.40
CA ASP A 520 -2.90 -3.75 5.22
C ASP A 520 -2.38 -3.82 6.65
N ILE A 521 -2.05 -2.67 7.24
CA ILE A 521 -1.54 -2.57 8.61
C ILE A 521 -2.46 -1.78 9.54
N ASP A 522 -3.70 -1.47 9.10
CA ASP A 522 -4.68 -0.74 9.88
C ASP A 522 -4.93 -1.37 11.26
N GLU A 523 -4.92 -2.70 11.36
CA GLU A 523 -5.16 -3.42 12.62
C GLU A 523 -4.13 -3.11 13.72
N HIS A 524 -3.00 -2.50 13.37
CA HIS A 524 -1.94 -2.13 14.31
C HIS A 524 -1.97 -0.64 14.71
N LEU A 525 -2.81 0.19 14.08
CA LEU A 525 -2.82 1.64 14.24
C LEU A 525 -3.78 2.12 15.36
N TYR A 526 -3.53 3.32 15.88
CA TYR A 526 -4.31 3.97 16.93
C TYR A 526 -5.39 4.94 16.42
N PHE A 527 -5.33 5.34 15.15
CA PHE A 527 -6.40 6.08 14.46
C PHE A 527 -6.70 7.50 14.99
N ASN A 528 -5.69 8.26 15.42
CA ASN A 528 -5.87 9.63 15.95
C ASN A 528 -6.91 9.70 17.09
N PRO A 529 -6.66 9.06 18.24
CA PRO A 529 -7.63 8.92 19.31
C PRO A 529 -8.06 10.26 19.92
N SER A 530 -7.24 11.31 19.81
CA SER A 530 -7.55 12.66 20.30
C SER A 530 -8.45 13.48 19.37
N GLY A 531 -8.72 13.00 18.14
CA GLY A 531 -9.49 13.76 17.15
C GLY A 531 -8.80 15.06 16.74
N THR A 532 -7.48 15.05 16.65
CA THR A 532 -6.68 16.21 16.24
C THR A 532 -6.87 16.47 14.74
N ASP A 533 -7.17 17.72 14.36
CA ASP A 533 -7.31 18.21 12.97
C ASP A 533 -8.22 17.40 12.05
N LEU A 534 -9.38 16.97 12.55
CA LEU A 534 -10.37 16.23 11.76
C LEU A 534 -10.83 16.96 10.49
N GLN A 535 -10.76 18.30 10.48
CA GLN A 535 -11.04 19.10 9.29
C GLN A 535 -10.02 18.84 8.17
N MET A 536 -8.73 18.78 8.50
CA MET A 536 -7.66 18.56 7.53
C MET A 536 -7.56 17.10 7.12
N ILE A 537 -7.51 16.19 8.10
CA ILE A 537 -7.14 14.79 7.85
C ILE A 537 -8.34 13.84 7.74
N GLY A 538 -9.55 14.31 8.07
CA GLY A 538 -10.75 13.48 8.08
C GLY A 538 -10.81 12.55 9.30
N ALA A 539 -11.75 11.60 9.26
CA ALA A 539 -12.00 10.63 10.32
C ALA A 539 -12.44 9.27 9.77
N GLY A 540 -12.32 8.22 10.59
CA GLY A 540 -12.77 6.87 10.26
C GLY A 540 -12.16 6.35 8.95
N VAL A 541 -12.98 5.71 8.12
CA VAL A 541 -12.55 5.14 6.83
C VAL A 541 -12.00 6.19 5.86
N GLN A 542 -12.34 7.47 6.04
CA GLN A 542 -11.83 8.57 5.21
C GLN A 542 -10.63 9.30 5.82
N ARG A 543 -10.02 8.77 6.90
CA ARG A 543 -8.82 9.38 7.49
C ARG A 543 -7.63 9.27 6.53
N ARG A 544 -7.13 10.42 6.08
CA ARG A 544 -5.85 10.62 5.35
C ARG A 544 -4.67 10.70 6.31
N TYR A 545 -3.44 10.70 5.80
CA TYR A 545 -2.22 10.85 6.61
C TYR A 545 -2.15 9.87 7.79
N ARG A 546 -2.45 8.59 7.55
CA ARG A 546 -2.41 7.56 8.59
C ARG A 546 -0.98 7.25 8.98
N ILE A 547 -0.15 6.96 7.99
CA ILE A 547 1.26 6.63 8.16
C ILE A 547 2.17 7.57 7.39
N GLY A 548 3.37 7.78 7.92
CA GLY A 548 4.41 8.65 7.37
C GLY A 548 5.64 7.87 6.91
N ALA A 549 6.83 8.44 7.17
CA ALA A 549 8.09 7.87 6.72
C ALA A 549 8.38 6.47 7.30
N ALA A 550 9.16 5.71 6.54
CA ALA A 550 9.65 4.39 6.91
C ALA A 550 11.18 4.34 6.92
N ALA A 551 11.76 3.51 7.79
CA ALA A 551 13.19 3.24 7.86
C ALA A 551 13.45 1.74 8.08
N TYR A 552 14.60 1.24 7.66
CA TYR A 552 14.90 -0.20 7.72
C TYR A 552 16.29 -0.49 8.27
N ASP A 553 16.37 -1.30 9.33
CA ASP A 553 17.61 -1.96 9.75
C ASP A 553 17.77 -3.25 8.94
N ARG A 554 18.59 -3.19 7.89
CA ARG A 554 18.91 -4.34 7.04
C ARG A 554 19.62 -5.46 7.79
N ASN A 555 20.45 -5.14 8.78
CA ASN A 555 21.25 -6.14 9.50
C ASN A 555 20.37 -7.00 10.40
N ARG A 556 19.30 -6.42 10.95
CA ARG A 556 18.35 -7.13 11.83
C ARG A 556 17.02 -7.41 11.18
N GLY A 557 16.76 -6.94 9.97
CA GLY A 557 15.47 -7.06 9.32
C GLY A 557 14.35 -6.37 10.12
N LEU A 558 14.60 -5.16 10.64
CA LEU A 558 13.60 -4.38 11.37
C LEU A 558 13.09 -3.24 10.50
N LEU A 559 11.77 -3.18 10.29
CA LEU A 559 11.09 -2.08 9.62
C LEU A 559 10.45 -1.17 10.67
N TYR A 560 10.73 0.12 10.56
CA TYR A 560 10.15 1.18 11.38
C TYR A 560 9.21 2.01 10.51
N VAL A 561 7.95 2.21 10.93
CA VAL A 561 6.98 3.05 10.22
C VAL A 561 6.31 4.01 11.20
N LEU A 562 6.22 5.28 10.85
CA LEU A 562 5.52 6.27 11.67
C LEU A 562 4.01 6.20 11.46
N GLU A 563 3.23 6.14 12.53
CA GLU A 563 1.81 6.53 12.50
C GLU A 563 1.70 7.98 12.96
N LEU A 564 1.03 8.81 12.17
CA LEU A 564 0.89 10.24 12.43
C LEU A 564 -0.29 10.52 13.38
N PHE A 565 -0.26 11.65 14.08
CA PHE A 565 -1.36 12.16 14.92
C PHE A 565 -1.86 11.24 16.05
N VAL A 566 -1.02 10.36 16.59
CA VAL A 566 -1.44 9.43 17.67
C VAL A 566 -1.61 10.12 19.02
N ASN A 567 -0.76 11.10 19.33
CA ASN A 567 -0.79 11.82 20.61
C ASN A 567 -0.80 13.34 20.39
N GLU A 568 -1.99 13.94 20.25
CA GLU A 568 -2.16 15.40 20.08
C GLU A 568 -1.31 15.98 18.92
N GLY A 569 -1.27 15.25 17.80
CA GLY A 569 -0.47 15.58 16.62
C GLY A 569 0.92 14.95 16.57
N LYS A 570 1.41 14.35 17.66
CA LYS A 570 2.70 13.63 17.70
C LYS A 570 2.56 12.21 17.12
N PRO A 571 3.54 11.74 16.34
CA PRO A 571 3.53 10.38 15.82
C PRO A 571 4.07 9.36 16.84
N VAL A 572 3.85 8.07 16.54
CA VAL A 572 4.52 6.93 17.18
C VAL A 572 5.23 6.10 16.11
N VAL A 573 6.25 5.35 16.52
CA VAL A 573 6.98 4.45 15.62
C VAL A 573 6.51 3.02 15.85
N HIS A 574 5.96 2.39 14.82
CA HIS A 574 5.63 0.97 14.80
C HIS A 574 6.82 0.16 14.27
N VAL A 575 6.99 -1.05 14.79
CA VAL A 575 8.14 -1.91 14.48
C VAL A 575 7.67 -3.29 14.01
N TRP A 576 8.21 -3.74 12.89
CA TRP A 576 8.06 -5.12 12.39
C TRP A 576 9.41 -5.79 12.23
N LYS A 577 9.46 -7.08 12.54
CA LYS A 577 10.50 -7.98 12.04
C LYS A 577 10.11 -8.47 10.65
N VAL A 578 11.05 -8.47 9.72
CA VAL A 578 10.90 -8.99 8.35
C VAL A 578 11.95 -10.07 8.12
N GLN A 579 11.55 -11.31 7.80
CA GLN A 579 12.45 -12.47 7.80
C GLN A 579 12.29 -13.50 6.68
#